data_AF-A0A941T072-F1
#
_entry.id   AF-A0A941T072-F1
#
_cell.length_a   1.000
_cell.length_b   1.000
_cell.length_c   1.000
_cell.angle_alpha   90.00
_cell.angle_beta   90.00
_cell.angle_gamma   90.00
#
_symmetry.space_group_name_H-M   'P 1'
#
loop_
_entity.id
_entity.type
_entity.pdbx_description
1 polymer ?
#
loop_
_entity_poly.entity_id
_entity_poly.type
_entity_poly.pdbx_seq_one_letter_code
_entity_poly.pdbx_strand_id
1 'polypeptide(L)' 'MNTLVPLAGSAVLDQGQQAPGAATAYPVQYELSPSLAIVARAVKGSAVDLGAVEY' A
#
# COMPACT_ATOMS: atom_id res chain seq x y z
N MET A 1 -8.85 3.43 -15.95
CA MET A 1 -7.41 3.27 -16.29
C MET A 1 -6.69 2.95 -14.99
N ASN A 2 -6.24 1.70 -14.77
CA ASN A 2 -5.56 1.25 -13.55
C ASN A 2 -4.06 1.57 -13.59
N THR A 3 -3.67 2.82 -13.86
CA THR A 3 -2.27 3.15 -14.16
C THR A 3 -1.34 3.04 -12.95
N LEU A 4 -1.88 2.93 -11.74
CA LEU A 4 -1.14 2.92 -10.48
C LEU A 4 -1.14 1.56 -9.77
N VAL A 5 -1.84 0.56 -10.31
CA VAL A 5 -1.89 -0.77 -9.71
C VAL A 5 -0.60 -1.51 -10.08
N PRO A 6 0.21 -1.96 -9.09
CA PRO A 6 1.39 -2.76 -9.37
C PRO A 6 1.06 -4.02 -10.18
N LEU A 7 1.94 -4.37 -11.11
CA LEU A 7 1.82 -5.63 -11.85
C LEU A 7 2.28 -6.80 -10.98
N ALA A 8 1.79 -8.01 -11.29
CA ALA A 8 2.28 -9.24 -10.68
C ALA A 8 3.81 -9.37 -10.85
N GLY A 9 4.49 -9.71 -9.76
CA GLY A 9 5.96 -9.81 -9.73
C GLY A 9 6.69 -8.46 -9.63
N SER A 10 5.97 -7.34 -9.46
CA SER A 10 6.59 -6.05 -9.21
C SER A 10 7.41 -6.08 -7.92
N ALA A 11 8.57 -5.44 -7.93
CA ALA A 11 9.47 -5.33 -6.78
C ALA A 11 8.91 -4.47 -5.63
N VAL A 12 7.73 -3.88 -5.80
CA VAL A 12 7.05 -3.10 -4.74
C VAL A 12 6.09 -3.94 -3.91
N LEU A 13 5.76 -5.15 -4.39
CA LEU A 13 4.83 -6.05 -3.72
C LEU A 13 5.46 -6.61 -2.44
N ASP A 14 4.70 -6.59 -1.34
CA ASP A 14 5.12 -7.16 -0.05
C ASP A 14 6.46 -6.60 0.49
N GLN A 15 6.86 -5.39 0.08
CA GLN A 15 8.15 -4.79 0.47
C GLN A 15 8.02 -3.73 1.58
N GLY A 16 6.85 -3.63 2.20
CA GLY A 16 6.59 -2.75 3.33
C GLY A 16 7.54 -2.99 4.50
N GLN A 17 8.09 -1.90 5.04
CA GLN A 17 8.96 -1.94 6.20
C GLN A 17 8.25 -1.43 7.44
N GLN A 18 8.77 -1.83 8.61
CA GLN A 18 8.29 -1.29 9.87
C GLN A 18 8.50 0.23 9.90
N ALA A 19 7.44 0.97 10.20
CA ALA A 19 7.50 2.42 10.29
C ALA A 19 8.48 2.86 11.39
N PRO A 20 9.21 3.97 11.21
CA PRO A 20 10.06 4.52 12.27
C PRO A 20 9.22 4.87 13.50
N GLY A 21 9.84 4.83 14.69
CA GLY A 21 9.14 5.03 15.96
C GLY A 21 8.27 6.30 16.00
N ALA A 22 8.75 7.40 15.42
CA ALA A 22 8.00 8.67 15.33
C ALA A 22 6.69 8.59 14.51
N ALA A 23 6.57 7.62 13.61
CA ALA A 23 5.38 7.41 12.78
C ALA A 23 4.37 6.43 13.40
N THR A 24 4.67 5.82 14.55
CA THR A 24 3.75 4.86 15.21
C THR A 24 2.40 5.45 15.60
N ALA A 25 2.35 6.75 15.91
CA ALA A 25 1.11 7.47 16.19
C ALA A 25 0.28 7.79 14.92
N TYR A 26 0.87 7.60 13.74
CA TYR A 26 0.28 7.94 12.44
C TYR A 26 0.37 6.75 11.47
N PRO A 27 -0.26 5.60 11.79
CA PRO A 27 -0.21 4.45 10.91
C PRO A 27 -0.86 4.77 9.56
N VAL A 28 -0.37 4.13 8.50
CA VAL A 28 -0.97 4.21 7.16
C VAL A 28 -2.29 3.42 7.17
N GLN A 29 -3.40 4.14 7.29
CA GLN A 29 -4.74 3.53 7.41
C GLN A 29 -5.50 3.46 6.08
N TYR A 30 -5.03 4.15 5.04
CA TYR A 30 -5.75 4.32 3.78
C TYR A 30 -4.87 4.09 2.56
N GLU A 31 -5.51 3.79 1.44
CA GLU A 31 -4.92 3.56 0.13
C GLU A 31 -5.79 4.20 -0.96
N LEU A 32 -5.25 4.30 -2.17
CA LEU A 32 -6.00 4.65 -3.36
C LEU A 32 -6.53 3.37 -4.01
N SER A 33 -7.84 3.34 -4.23
CA SER A 33 -8.46 2.37 -5.13
C SER A 33 -8.07 2.65 -6.60
N PRO A 34 -8.29 1.70 -7.52
CA PRO A 34 -8.02 1.93 -8.94
C PRO A 34 -8.83 3.07 -9.58
N SER A 35 -9.93 3.48 -8.95
CA SER A 35 -10.72 4.67 -9.33
C SER A 35 -10.25 5.96 -8.65
N LEU A 36 -9.09 5.95 -7.98
CA LEU A 36 -8.50 7.06 -7.23
C LEU A 36 -9.33 7.52 -6.02
N ALA A 37 -10.26 6.71 -5.54
CA ALA A 37 -10.95 6.97 -4.28
C ALA A 37 -10.10 6.50 -3.09
N ILE A 38 -10.15 7.25 -1.99
CA ILE A 38 -9.54 6.88 -0.72
C ILE A 38 -10.37 5.75 -0.10
N VAL A 39 -9.74 4.63 0.20
CA VAL A 39 -10.37 3.48 0.87
C VAL A 39 -9.49 3.01 2.02
N ALA A 40 -10.07 2.29 2.98
CA ALA A 40 -9.30 1.71 4.08
C ALA A 40 -8.27 0.72 3.53
N ARG A 41 -7.02 0.84 3.99
CA ARG A 41 -5.94 -0.03 3.53
C ARG A 41 -6.11 -1.42 4.12
N ALA A 42 -5.98 -2.44 3.28
CA ALA A 42 -5.95 -3.84 3.68
C ALA A 42 -4.63 -4.45 3.21
N VAL A 43 -3.93 -5.15 4.09
CA VAL A 43 -2.70 -5.87 3.70
C VAL A 43 -3.09 -7.08 2.86
N LYS A 44 -2.58 -7.15 1.64
CA LYS A 44 -2.81 -8.28 0.75
C LYS A 44 -1.50 -9.04 0.55
N GLY A 45 -1.36 -10.13 1.29
CA GLY A 45 -0.15 -10.94 1.27
C GLY A 45 0.53 -10.98 2.63
N SER A 46 1.85 -10.82 2.61
CA SER A 46 2.73 -10.95 3.77
C SER A 46 3.13 -9.61 4.39
N ALA A 47 3.12 -8.53 3.62
CA ALA A 47 3.41 -7.16 4.08
C ALA A 47 2.68 -6.13 3.21
N VAL A 48 2.64 -4.86 3.66
CA VAL A 48 2.08 -3.78 2.83
C VAL A 48 2.90 -3.57 1.56
N ASP A 49 2.25 -3.23 0.46
CA ASP A 49 2.96 -2.83 -0.76
C ASP A 49 3.57 -1.44 -0.62
N LEU A 50 4.69 -1.20 -1.31
CA LEU A 50 5.26 0.15 -1.39
C LEU A 50 4.40 1.02 -2.31
N GLY A 51 3.97 2.17 -1.78
CA GLY A 51 3.26 3.20 -2.53
C GLY A 51 1.80 3.39 -2.09
N ALA A 52 1.02 4.01 -2.97
CA ALA A 52 -0.33 4.47 -2.65
C ALA A 52 -1.42 3.41 -2.86
N VAL A 53 -1.13 2.30 -3.54
CA VAL A 53 -2.11 1.28 -3.94
C VAL A 53 -1.62 -0.09 -3.48
N GLU A 54 -2.52 -0.89 -2.92
CA GLU A 54 -2.27 -2.29 -2.58
C GLU A 54 -2.85 -3.23 -3.66
N TYR A 55 -2.06 -4.22 -4.09
CA TYR A 55 -2.44 -5.16 -5.14
C TYR A 55 -3.13 -6.41 -4.61
#